data_AF-A0A7S0XMA6-F1
#
_entry.id   AF-A0A7S0XMA6-F1
#
_cell.length_a   1.000
_cell.length_b   1.000
_cell.length_c   1.000
_cell.angle_alpha   90.00
_cell.angle_beta   90.00
_cell.angle_gamma   90.00
#
_symmetry.space_group_name_H-M   'P 1'
#
loop_
_entity.id
_entity.type
_entity.pdbx_description
1 polymer ?
#
loop_
_entity_poly.entity_id
_entity_poly.type
_entity_poly.pdbx_seq_one_letter_code
_entity_poly.pdbx_strand_id
1 'polypeptide(L)'
;RDAYLKLCHTLAEVNDLIREYSKHSHKDDDDAVLPLLHPSKGNVCFASASFAWSFTLQSFAAIYADCHPDTSMNTAVFARKLWGDYYYERESNTFVHSKQKLSSSTSKGAGGGGKKRTFVEFILEPLYKIYAHTLGRDPQRLFPMFKQLGIALKKQELQLDPQPLLSVILSRFFGASKGFVSMIRDHIPSPQQGNRHKVMRTYCGDLTSPLATRMIACDSRCDTAMVNITK
;
A
#
# COMPACT_ATOMS: atom_id res chain seq x y z
N ARG A 1 3.44 7.18 16.72
CA ARG A 1 4.23 5.96 17.03
C ARG A 1 3.30 4.76 17.21
N ASP A 2 2.26 4.88 18.04
CA ASP A 2 1.38 3.75 18.39
C ASP A 2 0.55 3.25 17.21
N ALA A 3 0.08 4.14 16.33
CA ALA A 3 -0.63 3.74 15.12
C ALA A 3 0.21 2.81 14.22
N TYR A 4 1.51 3.07 14.07
CA TYR A 4 2.40 2.17 13.32
C TYR A 4 2.51 0.79 13.99
N LEU A 5 2.66 0.75 15.31
CA LEU A 5 2.71 -0.51 16.05
C LEU A 5 1.41 -1.30 15.90
N LYS A 6 0.26 -0.62 15.92
CA LYS A 6 -1.03 -1.25 15.67
C LYS A 6 -1.12 -1.83 14.26
N LEU A 7 -0.66 -1.10 13.23
CA LEU A 7 -0.59 -1.62 11.85
C LEU A 7 0.30 -2.86 11.76
N CYS A 8 1.49 -2.85 12.38
CA CYS A 8 2.38 -4.01 12.41
C CYS A 8 1.71 -5.22 13.09
N HIS A 9 1.04 -5.00 14.21
CA HIS A 9 0.36 -6.04 14.94
C HIS A 9 -0.80 -6.65 14.13
N THR A 10 -1.64 -5.82 13.52
CA THR A 10 -2.72 -6.31 12.64
C THR A 10 -2.18 -7.11 11.45
N LEU A 11 -1.06 -6.67 10.85
CA LEU A 11 -0.43 -7.44 9.78
C LEU A 11 0.16 -8.77 10.27
N ALA A 12 0.67 -8.82 11.51
CA ALA A 12 1.14 -10.06 12.11
C ALA A 12 -0.02 -11.05 12.32
N GLU A 13 -1.14 -10.58 12.90
CA GLU A 13 -2.34 -11.40 13.11
C GLU A 13 -2.88 -11.99 11.79
N VAL A 14 -2.99 -11.17 10.74
CA VAL A 14 -3.43 -11.65 9.43
C VAL A 14 -2.46 -12.69 8.85
N ASN A 15 -1.16 -12.48 8.99
CA ASN A 15 -0.16 -13.46 8.55
C ASN A 15 -0.21 -14.77 9.35
N ASP A 16 -0.52 -14.71 10.64
CA ASP A 16 -0.68 -15.90 11.47
C ASP A 16 -1.91 -16.71 11.05
N LEU A 17 -3.03 -16.05 10.74
CA LEU A 17 -4.21 -16.68 10.15
C LEU A 17 -3.87 -17.32 8.78
N ILE A 18 -3.14 -16.61 7.91
CA ILE A 18 -2.71 -17.17 6.62
C ILE A 18 -1.88 -18.44 6.84
N ARG A 19 -0.93 -18.43 7.78
CA ARG A 19 -0.10 -19.61 8.09
C ARG A 19 -0.93 -20.76 8.65
N GLU A 20 -1.93 -20.47 9.47
CA GLU A 20 -2.80 -21.48 10.05
C GLU A 20 -3.63 -22.18 8.96
N TYR A 21 -4.36 -21.42 8.14
CA TYR A 21 -5.27 -21.99 7.15
C TYR A 21 -4.57 -22.50 5.88
N SER A 22 -3.39 -21.99 5.52
CA SER A 22 -2.68 -22.43 4.31
C SER A 22 -2.00 -23.80 4.48
N LYS A 23 -1.67 -24.21 5.71
CA LYS A 23 -1.10 -25.54 6.01
C LYS A 23 -2.00 -26.70 5.57
N HIS A 24 -3.31 -26.46 5.47
CA HIS A 24 -4.27 -27.49 5.06
C HIS A 24 -4.39 -27.68 3.55
N SER A 25 -3.89 -26.73 2.74
CA SER A 25 -4.07 -26.74 1.28
C SER A 25 -2.84 -27.21 0.49
N HIS A 26 -1.68 -27.37 1.14
CA HIS A 26 -0.38 -27.63 0.48
C HIS A 26 0.34 -28.88 0.99
N LYS A 27 -0.39 -29.92 1.44
CA LYS A 27 0.23 -31.15 1.95
C LYS A 27 1.12 -31.90 0.93
N ASP A 28 1.01 -31.59 -0.35
CA ASP A 28 1.72 -32.28 -1.45
C ASP A 28 2.79 -31.42 -2.16
N ASP A 29 3.07 -30.20 -1.69
CA ASP A 29 3.98 -29.27 -2.38
C ASP A 29 4.87 -28.51 -1.36
N ASP A 30 6.01 -29.11 -0.99
CA ASP A 30 6.96 -28.59 0.01
C ASP A 30 7.57 -27.23 -0.38
N ASP A 31 7.49 -26.82 -1.65
CA ASP A 31 8.02 -25.57 -2.19
C ASP A 31 6.96 -24.44 -2.31
N ALA A 32 5.74 -24.65 -1.82
CA ALA A 32 4.68 -23.64 -1.91
C ALA A 32 4.99 -22.39 -1.06
N VAL A 33 5.41 -21.32 -1.73
CA VAL A 33 5.65 -20.00 -1.11
C VAL A 33 4.34 -19.47 -0.53
N LEU A 34 4.23 -19.49 0.81
CA LEU A 34 3.08 -18.93 1.52
C LEU A 34 2.87 -17.45 1.11
N PRO A 35 1.61 -17.02 0.83
CA PRO A 35 1.30 -15.66 0.39
C PRO A 35 1.33 -14.66 1.57
N LEU A 36 2.47 -14.57 2.26
CA LEU A 36 2.63 -13.70 3.42
C LEU A 36 2.59 -12.22 3.01
N LEU A 37 1.75 -11.47 3.72
CA LEU A 37 1.51 -10.04 3.53
C LEU A 37 2.63 -9.22 4.16
N HIS A 38 3.24 -8.36 3.36
CA HIS A 38 4.27 -7.44 3.82
C HIS A 38 4.30 -6.18 2.96
N PRO A 39 4.13 -4.97 3.52
CA PRO A 39 4.06 -3.73 2.73
C PRO A 39 5.22 -3.50 1.75
N SER A 40 6.45 -3.87 2.11
CA SER A 40 7.60 -3.75 1.19
C SER A 40 7.54 -4.65 -0.04
N LYS A 41 6.68 -5.69 -0.04
CA LYS A 41 6.42 -6.55 -1.21
C LYS A 41 5.38 -5.96 -2.16
N GLY A 42 4.65 -4.91 -1.75
CA GLY A 42 3.57 -4.31 -2.55
C GLY A 42 2.21 -4.99 -2.40
N ASN A 43 2.10 -6.06 -1.60
CA ASN A 43 0.86 -6.81 -1.38
C ASN A 43 -0.01 -6.29 -0.23
N VAL A 44 0.31 -5.10 0.29
CA VAL A 44 -0.50 -4.41 1.31
C VAL A 44 -0.74 -2.99 0.85
N CYS A 45 -2.02 -2.60 0.82
CA CYS A 45 -2.46 -1.25 0.56
C CYS A 45 -3.03 -0.65 1.85
N PHE A 46 -2.65 0.59 2.15
CA PHE A 46 -3.26 1.40 3.19
C PHE A 46 -4.32 2.28 2.56
N ALA A 47 -5.53 2.34 3.14
CA ALA A 47 -6.61 3.11 2.56
C ALA A 47 -7.60 3.61 3.61
N SER A 48 -8.33 4.66 3.25
CA SER A 48 -9.53 5.11 3.95
C SER A 48 -10.61 5.40 2.93
N ALA A 49 -11.66 4.57 2.93
CA ALA A 49 -12.82 4.76 2.05
C ALA A 49 -13.58 6.05 2.39
N SER A 50 -13.72 6.39 3.68
CA SER A 50 -14.42 7.59 4.14
C SER A 50 -13.79 8.89 3.64
N PHE A 51 -12.47 8.90 3.44
CA PHE A 51 -11.72 10.07 2.98
C PHE A 51 -11.10 9.88 1.58
N ALA A 52 -11.59 8.87 0.85
CA ALA A 52 -11.26 8.61 -0.56
C ALA A 52 -9.75 8.61 -0.89
N TRP A 53 -8.93 7.95 -0.05
CA TRP A 53 -7.51 7.78 -0.34
C TRP A 53 -7.04 6.34 -0.17
N SER A 54 -6.03 5.98 -0.95
CA SER A 54 -5.37 4.68 -0.89
C SER A 54 -3.92 4.81 -1.38
N PHE A 55 -2.98 4.16 -0.72
CA PHE A 55 -1.60 4.07 -1.18
C PHE A 55 -0.94 2.75 -0.78
N THR A 56 -0.04 2.27 -1.64
CA THR A 56 1.05 1.36 -1.31
C THR A 56 2.34 2.16 -1.09
N LEU A 57 3.37 1.54 -0.51
CA LEU A 57 4.67 2.20 -0.31
C LEU A 57 5.26 2.69 -1.64
N GLN A 58 5.06 1.94 -2.72
CA GLN A 58 5.51 2.26 -4.07
C GLN A 58 4.79 3.50 -4.61
N SER A 59 3.46 3.55 -4.50
CA SER A 59 2.70 4.72 -4.95
C SER A 59 3.03 5.97 -4.14
N PHE A 60 3.29 5.82 -2.85
CA PHE A 60 3.64 6.95 -2.00
C PHE A 60 5.07 7.45 -2.27
N ALA A 61 6.01 6.55 -2.55
CA ALA A 61 7.34 6.91 -3.01
C ALA A 61 7.31 7.68 -4.34
N ALA A 62 6.38 7.35 -5.25
CA ALA A 62 6.17 8.08 -6.49
C ALA A 62 5.64 9.51 -6.23
N ILE A 63 4.64 9.67 -5.34
CA ILE A 63 4.16 11.00 -4.92
C ILE A 63 5.32 11.86 -4.39
N TYR A 64 6.22 11.27 -3.59
CA TYR A 64 7.38 11.98 -3.09
C TYR A 64 8.37 12.42 -4.18
N ALA A 65 8.58 11.57 -5.19
CA ALA A 65 9.44 11.89 -6.33
C ALA A 65 8.82 13.01 -7.18
N ASP A 66 7.51 13.00 -7.37
CA ASP A 66 6.78 14.05 -8.12
C ASP A 66 6.82 15.40 -7.38
N CYS A 67 6.77 15.40 -6.05
CA CYS A 67 6.88 16.61 -5.22
C CYS A 67 8.31 17.18 -5.14
N HIS A 68 9.35 16.36 -5.37
CA HIS A 68 10.75 16.77 -5.27
C HIS A 68 11.52 16.38 -6.55
N PRO A 69 11.17 16.99 -7.71
CA PRO A 69 11.77 16.64 -9.00
C PRO A 69 13.28 16.89 -9.05
N ASP A 70 13.81 17.77 -8.21
CA ASP A 70 15.24 18.08 -8.13
C ASP A 70 16.08 16.96 -7.48
N THR A 71 15.43 15.98 -6.84
CA THR A 71 16.12 14.85 -6.22
C THR A 71 16.01 13.63 -7.13
N SER A 72 17.14 13.14 -7.64
CA SER A 72 17.21 11.89 -8.40
C SER A 72 16.99 10.67 -7.48
N MET A 73 15.76 10.48 -7.02
CA MET A 73 15.39 9.45 -6.05
C MET A 73 14.94 8.17 -6.77
N ASN A 74 15.55 7.04 -6.41
CA ASN A 74 15.05 5.73 -6.84
C ASN A 74 13.83 5.34 -5.98
N THR A 75 12.63 5.46 -6.57
CA THR A 75 11.34 5.20 -5.90
C THR A 75 11.22 3.77 -5.36
N ALA A 76 11.76 2.77 -6.06
CA ALA A 76 11.72 1.38 -5.61
C ALA A 76 12.62 1.11 -4.39
N VAL A 77 13.79 1.74 -4.33
CA VAL A 77 14.68 1.65 -3.15
C VAL A 77 14.06 2.41 -1.98
N PHE A 78 13.49 3.58 -2.22
CA PHE A 78 12.84 4.37 -1.19
C PHE A 78 11.63 3.64 -0.60
N ALA A 79 10.74 3.10 -1.45
CA ALA A 79 9.56 2.33 -1.03
C ALA A 79 9.91 1.17 -0.10
N ARG A 80 10.99 0.42 -0.38
CA ARG A 80 11.44 -0.68 0.47
C ARG A 80 11.91 -0.23 1.86
N LYS A 81 12.48 0.98 1.95
CA LYS A 81 13.00 1.58 3.18
C LYS A 81 11.94 2.33 3.98
N LEU A 82 10.73 2.50 3.45
CA LEU A 82 9.61 3.17 4.12
C LEU A 82 8.94 2.29 5.19
N TRP A 83 9.21 0.99 5.24
CA TRP A 83 8.56 0.07 6.19
C TRP A 83 9.56 -0.82 6.91
N GLY A 84 9.28 -1.13 8.17
CA GLY A 84 10.14 -1.93 9.04
C GLY A 84 11.00 -1.06 9.95
N ASP A 85 12.10 -1.64 10.45
CA ASP A 85 13.01 -0.97 11.38
C ASP A 85 14.08 -0.16 10.64
N TYR A 86 13.64 0.68 9.70
CA TYR A 86 14.45 1.70 9.06
C TYR A 86 14.26 3.05 9.74
N TYR A 87 15.33 3.82 9.80
CA TYR A 87 15.41 5.16 10.35
C TYR A 87 16.09 6.07 9.34
N TYR A 88 15.73 7.34 9.33
CA TYR A 88 16.35 8.34 8.46
C TYR A 88 17.26 9.24 9.28
N GLU A 89 18.51 9.37 8.83
CA GLU A 89 19.52 10.20 9.46
C GLU A 89 19.70 11.46 8.62
N ARG A 90 19.27 12.61 9.15
CA ARG A 90 19.31 13.90 8.41
C ARG A 90 20.72 14.41 8.15
N GLU A 91 21.66 14.11 9.04
CA GLU A 91 23.04 14.57 8.90
C GLU A 91 23.76 13.89 7.72
N SER A 92 23.59 12.58 7.58
CA SER A 92 24.15 11.83 6.46
C SER A 92 23.23 11.77 5.24
N ASN A 93 21.99 12.24 5.38
CA ASN A 93 20.91 12.09 4.39
C ASN A 93 20.73 10.62 3.94
N THR A 94 20.90 9.67 4.87
CA THR A 94 20.83 8.24 4.57
C THR A 94 19.80 7.49 5.40
N PHE A 95 19.35 6.36 4.86
CA PHE A 95 18.48 5.42 5.57
C PHE A 95 19.33 4.32 6.19
N VAL A 96 19.19 4.17 7.51
CA VAL A 96 19.93 3.20 8.32
C VAL A 96 18.95 2.19 8.91
N HIS A 97 19.31 0.91 8.84
CA HIS A 97 18.53 -0.15 9.46
C HIS A 97 18.90 -0.26 10.94
N SER A 98 17.98 -0.65 11.82
CA SER A 98 18.19 -0.75 13.28
C SER A 98 19.39 -1.62 13.71
N LYS A 99 19.80 -2.55 12.85
CA LYS A 99 20.95 -3.45 13.09
C LYS A 99 22.30 -2.78 12.78
N GLN A 100 22.31 -1.66 12.06
CA GLN A 100 23.50 -0.91 11.74
C GLN A 100 23.79 0.12 12.85
N LYS A 101 25.08 0.39 13.10
CA LYS A 101 25.52 1.34 14.13
C LYS A 101 24.99 2.74 13.80
N LEU A 102 23.86 3.11 14.39
CA LEU A 102 23.31 4.46 14.27
C LEU A 102 24.29 5.45 14.91
N SER A 103 24.57 6.56 14.22
CA SER A 103 25.39 7.60 14.81
C SER A 103 24.69 8.21 16.04
N SER A 104 25.47 8.87 16.89
CA SER A 104 25.00 9.53 18.11
C SER A 104 23.98 10.64 17.82
N SER A 105 23.94 11.22 16.61
CA SER A 105 22.95 12.25 16.26
C SER A 105 21.55 11.70 16.05
N THR A 106 21.42 10.47 15.55
CA THR A 106 20.12 9.79 15.44
C THR A 106 19.55 9.40 16.82
N SER A 107 20.33 9.44 17.90
CA SER A 107 19.83 9.17 19.26
C SER A 107 18.98 10.30 19.84
N LYS A 108 19.14 11.53 19.33
CA LYS A 108 18.38 12.72 19.74
C LYS A 108 17.51 13.18 18.58
N GLY A 109 16.33 12.60 18.44
CA GLY A 109 15.35 13.09 17.47
C GLY A 109 15.11 14.59 17.68
N ALA A 110 15.00 15.35 16.59
CA ALA A 110 14.68 16.78 16.65
C ALA A 110 13.35 16.97 17.40
N GLY A 111 13.44 17.39 18.66
CA GLY A 111 12.29 17.54 19.57
C GLY A 111 12.26 16.62 20.79
N GLY A 112 13.37 16.01 21.22
CA GLY A 112 13.45 15.29 22.51
C GLY A 112 12.71 13.95 22.57
N GLY A 113 11.93 13.62 21.55
CA GLY A 113 11.35 12.28 21.34
C GLY A 113 12.36 11.37 20.65
N GLY A 114 12.48 10.13 21.12
CA GLY A 114 13.42 9.14 20.58
C GLY A 114 13.25 8.82 19.09
N LYS A 115 14.13 7.96 18.58
CA LYS A 115 14.23 7.53 17.17
C LYS A 115 12.88 7.25 16.52
N LYS A 116 12.58 7.92 15.41
CA LYS A 116 11.36 7.74 14.62
C LYS A 116 11.64 6.85 13.41
N ARG A 117 10.75 5.89 13.18
CA ARG A 117 10.80 5.00 12.01
C ARG A 117 10.44 5.77 10.75
N THR A 118 11.00 5.37 9.62
CA THR A 118 10.76 6.02 8.31
C THR A 118 9.28 6.09 7.96
N PHE A 119 8.50 5.03 8.19
CA PHE A 119 7.05 5.07 8.00
C PHE A 119 6.38 6.17 8.82
N VAL A 120 6.83 6.36 10.06
CA VAL A 120 6.24 7.37 10.95
C VAL A 120 6.58 8.77 10.47
N GLU A 121 7.86 9.01 10.16
CA GLU A 121 8.37 10.33 9.77
C GLU A 121 7.89 10.76 8.37
N PHE A 122 7.88 9.85 7.39
CA PHE A 122 7.56 10.19 6.00
C PHE A 122 6.10 9.94 5.63
N ILE A 123 5.38 9.03 6.30
CA ILE A 123 3.97 8.74 5.95
C ILE A 123 3.03 9.29 7.03
N LEU A 124 3.13 8.81 8.27
CA LEU A 124 2.14 9.14 9.30
C LEU A 124 2.19 10.60 9.74
N GLU A 125 3.37 11.20 9.86
CA GLU A 125 3.48 12.60 10.29
C GLU A 125 2.92 13.59 9.26
N PRO A 126 3.24 13.49 7.95
CA PRO A 126 2.58 14.30 6.93
C PRO A 126 1.07 14.08 6.91
N LEU A 127 0.62 12.82 7.03
CA LEU A 127 -0.80 12.51 7.12
C LEU A 127 -1.45 13.22 8.32
N TYR A 128 -0.88 13.09 9.52
CA TYR A 128 -1.41 13.76 10.72
C TYR A 128 -1.39 15.28 10.61
N LYS A 129 -0.38 15.88 9.97
CA LYS A 129 -0.36 17.32 9.70
C LYS A 129 -1.52 17.73 8.80
N ILE A 130 -1.79 17.00 7.71
CA ILE A 130 -2.92 17.28 6.82
C ILE A 130 -4.24 17.20 7.60
N TYR A 131 -4.44 16.15 8.41
CA TYR A 131 -5.64 16.01 9.24
C TYR A 131 -5.76 17.15 10.26
N ALA A 132 -4.69 17.44 11.02
CA ALA A 132 -4.71 18.46 12.07
C ALA A 132 -4.98 19.86 11.53
N HIS A 133 -4.32 20.24 10.42
CA HIS A 133 -4.53 21.56 9.83
C HIS A 133 -5.91 21.70 9.19
N THR A 134 -6.42 20.64 8.55
CA THR A 134 -7.75 20.69 7.91
C THR A 134 -8.86 20.77 8.94
N LEU A 135 -8.76 19.99 10.03
CA LEU A 135 -9.72 20.02 11.13
C LEU A 135 -9.62 21.29 11.97
N GLY A 136 -8.40 21.84 12.14
CA GLY A 136 -8.15 23.07 12.89
C GLY A 136 -8.57 24.36 12.17
N ARG A 137 -8.95 24.29 10.89
CA ARG A 137 -9.43 25.43 10.08
C ARG A 137 -8.52 26.67 10.14
N ASP A 138 -7.21 26.47 10.00
CA ASP A 138 -6.26 27.59 9.87
C ASP A 138 -5.90 27.80 8.39
N PRO A 139 -6.66 28.64 7.65
CA PRO A 139 -6.41 28.87 6.23
C PRO A 139 -5.03 29.48 5.95
N GLN A 140 -4.46 30.25 6.89
CA GLN A 140 -3.15 30.87 6.71
C GLN A 140 -2.03 29.84 6.66
N ARG A 141 -2.17 28.71 7.37
CA ARG A 141 -1.22 27.59 7.33
C ARG A 141 -1.56 26.53 6.28
N LEU A 142 -2.85 26.34 5.99
CA LEU A 142 -3.31 25.38 4.99
C LEU A 142 -2.82 25.74 3.58
N PHE A 143 -2.95 27.00 3.15
CA PHE A 143 -2.57 27.41 1.80
C PHE A 143 -1.08 27.19 1.46
N PRO A 144 -0.10 27.63 2.29
CA PRO A 144 1.31 27.38 2.02
C PRO A 144 1.64 25.89 2.00
N MET A 145 1.07 25.11 2.93
CA MET A 145 1.30 23.66 3.00
C MET A 145 0.81 22.97 1.74
N PHE A 146 -0.40 23.25 1.28
CA PHE A 146 -0.94 22.63 0.07
C PHE A 146 -0.23 23.10 -1.19
N LYS A 147 0.20 24.36 -1.25
CA LYS A 147 1.03 24.85 -2.34
C LYS A 147 2.36 24.09 -2.43
N GLN A 148 3.00 23.79 -1.29
CA GLN A 148 4.20 22.96 -1.25
C GLN A 148 3.94 21.51 -1.68
N LEU A 149 2.76 20.98 -1.39
CA LEU A 149 2.34 19.64 -1.81
C LEU A 149 1.78 19.59 -3.25
N GLY A 150 1.81 20.72 -3.99
CA GLY A 150 1.28 20.80 -5.36
C GLY A 150 -0.26 20.76 -5.48
N ILE A 151 -0.98 20.96 -4.37
CA ILE A 151 -2.45 20.91 -4.33
C ILE A 151 -3.01 22.33 -4.45
N ALA A 152 -3.75 22.59 -5.52
CA ALA A 152 -4.53 23.81 -5.68
C ALA A 152 -5.90 23.67 -5.02
N LEU A 153 -6.24 24.57 -4.09
CA LEU A 153 -7.57 24.67 -3.49
C LEU A 153 -8.28 25.96 -3.94
N LYS A 154 -9.56 25.85 -4.25
CA LYS A 154 -10.43 27.00 -4.56
C LYS A 154 -10.95 27.61 -3.26
N LYS A 155 -11.21 28.93 -3.26
CA LYS A 155 -11.79 29.63 -2.09
C LYS A 155 -13.14 29.06 -1.64
N GLN A 156 -13.95 28.57 -2.58
CA GLN A 156 -15.24 27.94 -2.28
C GLN A 156 -15.09 26.61 -1.54
N GLU A 157 -14.02 25.85 -1.82
CA GLU A 157 -13.78 24.55 -1.18
C GLU A 157 -13.40 24.71 0.29
N LEU A 158 -12.78 25.84 0.66
CA LEU A 158 -12.46 26.15 2.05
C LEU A 158 -13.68 26.45 2.93
N GLN A 159 -14.83 26.73 2.32
CA GLN A 159 -16.09 26.91 3.05
C GLN A 159 -16.80 25.59 3.34
N LEU A 160 -16.31 24.47 2.78
CA LEU A 160 -16.87 23.16 3.05
C LEU A 160 -16.68 22.76 4.52
N ASP A 161 -17.51 21.83 4.96
CA ASP A 161 -17.33 21.18 6.25
C ASP A 161 -16.00 20.43 6.32
N PRO A 162 -15.43 20.23 7.52
CA PRO A 162 -14.07 19.72 7.67
C PRO A 162 -13.89 18.33 7.07
N GLN A 163 -14.91 17.47 7.17
CA GLN A 163 -14.86 16.11 6.63
C GLN A 163 -14.87 16.08 5.09
N PRO A 164 -15.83 16.72 4.39
CA PRO A 164 -15.77 16.87 2.93
C PRO A 164 -14.49 17.54 2.42
N LEU A 165 -14.04 18.61 3.09
CA LEU A 165 -12.81 19.30 2.73
C LEU A 165 -11.59 18.37 2.81
N LEU A 166 -11.50 17.59 3.88
CA LEU A 166 -10.44 16.61 4.08
C LEU A 166 -10.43 15.52 3.00
N SER A 167 -11.61 15.04 2.60
CA SER A 167 -11.75 14.09 1.48
C SER A 167 -11.27 14.68 0.15
N VAL A 168 -11.63 15.94 -0.15
CA VAL A 168 -11.15 16.66 -1.36
C VAL A 168 -9.64 16.84 -1.34
N ILE A 169 -9.06 17.20 -0.20
CA ILE A 169 -7.61 17.39 -0.06
C ILE A 169 -6.86 16.08 -0.23
N LEU A 170 -7.28 15.02 0.46
CA LEU A 170 -6.59 13.73 0.44
C LEU A 170 -6.74 13.05 -0.93
N SER A 171 -7.90 13.13 -1.57
CA SER A 171 -8.09 12.63 -2.94
C SER A 171 -7.19 13.35 -3.95
N ARG A 172 -6.93 14.66 -3.79
CA ARG A 172 -5.96 15.39 -4.64
C ARG A 172 -4.51 15.04 -4.31
N PHE A 173 -4.18 14.88 -3.03
CA PHE A 173 -2.83 14.55 -2.59
C PHE A 173 -2.39 13.16 -3.06
N PHE A 174 -3.24 12.14 -2.85
CA PHE A 174 -2.94 10.77 -3.24
C PHE A 174 -3.29 10.49 -4.71
N GLY A 175 -4.16 11.31 -5.30
CA GLY A 175 -4.65 11.15 -6.67
C GLY A 175 -5.55 9.92 -6.82
N ALA A 176 -5.65 9.43 -8.06
CA ALA A 176 -6.33 8.18 -8.34
C ALA A 176 -5.67 7.02 -7.58
N SER A 177 -6.44 5.99 -7.23
CA SER A 177 -6.02 4.79 -6.48
C SER A 177 -5.03 3.87 -7.22
N LYS A 178 -3.97 4.43 -7.83
CA LYS A 178 -2.92 3.75 -8.60
C LYS A 178 -2.23 2.67 -7.77
N GLY A 179 -1.99 2.93 -6.49
CA GLY A 179 -1.37 1.96 -5.57
C GLY A 179 -2.22 0.69 -5.43
N PHE A 180 -3.53 0.85 -5.26
CA PHE A 180 -4.47 -0.28 -5.17
C PHE A 180 -4.54 -1.08 -6.47
N VAL A 181 -4.65 -0.41 -7.62
CA VAL A 181 -4.70 -1.07 -8.94
C VAL A 181 -3.39 -1.81 -9.23
N SER A 182 -2.24 -1.22 -8.90
CA SER A 182 -0.93 -1.89 -9.05
C SER A 182 -0.86 -3.13 -8.17
N MET A 183 -1.28 -3.04 -6.90
CA MET A 183 -1.31 -4.19 -6.00
C MET A 183 -2.14 -5.34 -6.57
N ILE A 184 -3.34 -5.04 -7.10
CA ILE A 184 -4.20 -6.04 -7.75
C ILE A 184 -3.49 -6.67 -8.94
N ARG A 185 -2.97 -5.84 -9.86
CA ARG A 185 -2.29 -6.32 -11.07
C ARG A 185 -1.11 -7.23 -10.76
N ASP A 186 -0.31 -6.87 -9.75
CA ASP A 186 0.96 -7.53 -9.46
C ASP A 186 0.80 -8.77 -8.58
N HIS A 187 -0.27 -8.86 -7.78
CA HIS A 187 -0.49 -9.97 -6.82
C HIS A 187 -1.70 -10.84 -7.09
N ILE A 188 -2.66 -10.42 -7.93
CA ILE A 188 -3.81 -11.25 -8.31
C ILE A 188 -3.51 -11.87 -9.68
N PRO A 189 -3.56 -13.21 -9.81
CA PRO A 189 -3.29 -13.87 -11.09
C PRO A 189 -4.33 -13.45 -12.12
N SER A 190 -3.87 -13.27 -13.36
CA SER A 190 -4.78 -13.03 -14.47
C SER A 190 -5.77 -14.21 -14.62
N PRO A 191 -6.96 -14.00 -15.21
CA PRO A 191 -7.91 -15.08 -15.45
C PRO A 191 -7.25 -16.29 -16.13
N GLN A 192 -6.38 -16.08 -17.12
CA GLN A 192 -5.67 -17.16 -17.80
C GLN A 192 -4.77 -18.00 -16.87
N GLN A 193 -4.04 -17.35 -15.96
CA GLN A 193 -3.17 -18.03 -14.99
C GLN A 193 -3.98 -18.69 -13.86
N GLY A 194 -5.00 -17.99 -13.36
CA GLY A 194 -5.82 -18.43 -12.24
C GLY A 194 -6.86 -19.49 -12.62
N ASN A 195 -7.27 -19.57 -13.89
CA ASN A 195 -8.37 -20.45 -14.28
C ASN A 195 -8.03 -21.92 -14.07
N ARG A 196 -6.77 -22.32 -14.26
CA ARG A 196 -6.31 -23.69 -14.00
C ARG A 196 -6.68 -24.14 -12.60
N HIS A 197 -6.28 -23.37 -11.57
CA HIS A 197 -6.59 -23.69 -10.18
C HIS A 197 -8.08 -23.64 -9.88
N LYS A 198 -8.81 -22.68 -10.49
CA LYS A 198 -10.27 -22.58 -10.34
C LYS A 198 -10.99 -23.81 -10.90
N VAL A 199 -10.68 -24.21 -12.13
CA VAL A 199 -11.29 -25.37 -12.81
C VAL A 199 -10.97 -26.65 -12.03
N MET A 200 -9.72 -26.87 -11.63
CA MET A 200 -9.34 -28.05 -10.85
C MET A 200 -10.10 -28.21 -9.53
N ARG A 201 -10.50 -27.10 -8.90
CA ARG A 201 -11.21 -27.13 -7.61
C ARG A 201 -12.73 -27.15 -7.73
N THR A 202 -13.29 -26.65 -8.84
CA THR A 202 -14.73 -26.40 -8.98
C THR A 202 -15.41 -27.26 -10.03
N TYR A 203 -14.67 -27.76 -11.02
CA TYR A 203 -15.23 -28.61 -12.08
C TYR A 203 -15.26 -30.06 -11.63
N CYS A 204 -16.45 -30.69 -11.67
CA CYS A 204 -16.64 -32.07 -11.25
C CYS A 204 -16.41 -33.10 -12.37
N GLY A 205 -16.25 -32.65 -13.62
CA GLY A 205 -16.01 -33.54 -14.75
C GLY A 205 -14.53 -33.92 -14.90
N ASP A 206 -14.23 -34.78 -15.86
CA ASP A 206 -12.87 -35.21 -16.15
C ASP A 206 -12.01 -34.04 -16.65
N LEU A 207 -10.89 -33.81 -15.95
CA LEU A 207 -9.91 -32.76 -16.26
C LEU A 207 -9.13 -33.02 -17.56
N THR A 208 -9.09 -34.28 -18.03
CA THR A 208 -8.45 -34.63 -19.30
C THR A 208 -9.36 -34.40 -20.50
N SER A 209 -10.65 -34.12 -20.27
CA SER A 209 -11.61 -33.89 -21.34
C SER A 209 -11.20 -32.67 -22.20
N PRO A 210 -11.53 -32.67 -23.51
CA PRO A 210 -11.29 -31.52 -24.38
C PRO A 210 -11.92 -30.23 -23.84
N LEU A 211 -13.09 -30.35 -23.20
CA LEU A 211 -13.77 -29.23 -22.56
C LEU A 211 -12.99 -28.70 -21.36
N ALA A 212 -12.51 -29.56 -20.46
CA ALA A 212 -11.72 -29.14 -19.31
C ALA A 212 -10.38 -28.52 -19.70
N THR A 213 -9.71 -29.06 -20.71
CA THR A 213 -8.46 -28.49 -21.25
C THR A 213 -8.69 -27.08 -21.80
N ARG A 214 -9.78 -26.87 -22.55
CA ARG A 214 -10.17 -25.56 -23.07
C ARG A 214 -10.60 -24.59 -21.98
N MET A 215 -11.31 -25.08 -20.96
CA MET A 215 -11.62 -24.29 -19.77
C MET A 215 -10.32 -23.85 -19.09
N ILE A 216 -9.39 -24.75 -18.80
CA ILE A 216 -8.09 -24.42 -18.20
C ILE A 216 -7.34 -23.36 -19.01
N ALA A 217 -7.36 -23.44 -20.34
CA ALA A 217 -6.72 -22.48 -21.24
C ALA A 217 -7.41 -21.10 -21.29
N CYS A 218 -8.64 -20.98 -20.79
CA CYS A 218 -9.41 -19.73 -20.79
C CYS A 218 -9.56 -19.11 -22.20
N ASP A 219 -9.81 -19.95 -23.21
CA ASP A 219 -9.96 -19.50 -24.60
C ASP A 219 -11.35 -18.90 -24.85
N SER A 220 -11.37 -17.68 -25.39
CA SER A 220 -12.60 -16.94 -25.73
C SER A 220 -13.18 -17.30 -27.09
N ARG A 221 -12.44 -18.03 -27.93
CA ARG A 221 -12.83 -18.39 -29.31
C ARG A 221 -13.37 -19.82 -29.44
N CYS A 222 -13.64 -20.47 -28.32
CA CYS A 222 -14.16 -21.83 -28.30
C CYS A 222 -15.63 -21.88 -28.73
N ASP A 223 -16.01 -22.91 -29.49
CA ASP A 223 -17.40 -23.15 -29.93
C ASP A 223 -18.37 -23.43 -28.77
N THR A 224 -17.85 -23.77 -27.59
CA THR A 224 -18.64 -24.10 -26.40
C THR A 224 -18.47 -23.04 -25.33
N ALA A 225 -19.57 -22.37 -24.98
CA ALA A 225 -19.63 -21.40 -23.90
C ALA A 225 -19.88 -22.08 -22.55
N MET A 226 -18.99 -21.87 -21.59
CA MET A 226 -19.12 -22.37 -20.21
C MET A 226 -19.26 -21.18 -19.26
N VAL A 227 -20.36 -21.13 -18.51
CA VAL A 227 -20.62 -20.09 -17.52
C VAL A 227 -20.97 -20.75 -16.20
N ASN A 228 -20.30 -20.34 -15.12
CA ASN A 228 -20.65 -20.73 -13.77
C ASN A 228 -21.39 -19.57 -13.11
N ILE A 229 -22.70 -19.73 -12.91
CA ILE A 229 -23.56 -18.69 -12.36
C ILE A 229 -23.53 -18.79 -10.83
N THR A 230 -22.82 -17.86 -10.20
CA THR A 230 -22.79 -17.66 -8.74
C THR A 230 -23.19 -16.23 -8.43
N LYS A 231 -23.90 -16.00 -7.31
CA LYS A 231 -24.33 -14.66 -6.87
C LYS A 231 -23.27 -13.99 -6.01
#